data_AF-A0ABD6BLS6-F1
#
_entry.id   AF-A0ABD6BLS6-F1
#
_cell.length_a   1.000
_cell.length_b   1.000
_cell.length_c   1.000
_cell.angle_alpha   90.00
_cell.angle_beta   90.00
_cell.angle_gamma   90.00
#
_symmetry.space_group_name_H-M   'P 1'
#
loop_
_entity.id
_entity.type
_entity.pdbx_description
1 polymer ?
#
loop_
_entity_poly.entity_id
_entity_poly.type
_entity_poly.pdbx_seq_one_letter_code
_entity_poly.pdbx_strand_id
1 'polypeptide(L)'
;MRDNARKLAKDARQRRQSGDLLEAANRYTAAAHEYAGTVTEHVFPGSDSTVAALGALLSATTCYRIGGDTFRTQNRCDLGIVLAEEYIKYIEETDLDENSFADFRRGAWSEFIGDLRTIARRDDAKTAYDDAIAIYRAAGDEKFVFGEKEHMRLAAFLRGVRRGLGHDIPQDAPEQQPWDGPLFSEWVEYKRETLPDLLVELEAQGTWPRPIDPETE
;
A
#
# COMPACT_ATOMS: atom_id res chain seq x y z
N MET A 1 -8.37 20.68 3.13
CA MET A 1 -7.42 19.85 2.35
C MET A 1 -7.87 18.40 2.22
N ARG A 2 -8.16 17.67 3.32
CA ARG A 2 -8.56 16.25 3.25
C ARG A 2 -9.77 15.91 2.36
N ASP A 3 -10.74 16.82 2.21
CA ASP A 3 -11.92 16.57 1.38
C ASP A 3 -11.62 16.54 -0.12
N ASN A 4 -10.68 17.38 -0.58
CA ASN A 4 -10.24 17.36 -1.98
C ASN A 4 -9.47 16.06 -2.28
N ALA A 5 -8.56 15.65 -1.41
CA ALA A 5 -7.84 14.38 -1.53
C ALA A 5 -8.80 13.18 -1.62
N ARG A 6 -9.83 13.14 -0.76
CA ARG A 6 -10.87 12.09 -0.78
C ARG A 6 -11.69 12.12 -2.07
N LYS A 7 -12.05 13.30 -2.57
CA LYS A 7 -12.77 13.46 -3.83
C LYS A 7 -11.94 12.92 -5.01
N LEU A 8 -10.66 13.29 -5.08
CA LEU A 8 -9.72 12.82 -6.09
C LEU A 8 -9.54 11.30 -6.02
N ALA A 9 -9.36 10.72 -4.83
CA ALA A 9 -9.25 9.27 -4.66
C ALA A 9 -10.52 8.50 -5.05
N LYS A 10 -11.71 9.10 -4.83
CA LYS A 10 -12.99 8.53 -5.26
C LYS A 10 -13.13 8.55 -6.78
N ASP A 11 -12.82 9.68 -7.41
CA ASP A 11 -12.81 9.83 -8.88
C ASP A 11 -11.80 8.87 -9.53
N ALA A 12 -10.59 8.80 -8.99
CA ALA A 12 -9.56 7.85 -9.42
C ALA A 12 -10.07 6.40 -9.41
N ARG A 13 -10.79 6.02 -8.34
CA ARG A 13 -11.39 4.69 -8.24
C ARG A 13 -12.43 4.44 -9.32
N GLN A 14 -13.29 5.41 -9.61
CA GLN A 14 -14.30 5.29 -10.67
C GLN A 14 -13.65 5.14 -12.05
N ARG A 15 -12.61 5.95 -12.33
CA ARG A 15 -11.81 5.88 -13.57
C ARG A 15 -11.13 4.52 -13.74
N ARG A 16 -10.51 4.02 -12.67
CA ARG A 16 -9.88 2.69 -12.66
C ARG A 16 -10.91 1.61 -13.01
N GLN A 17 -12.10 1.69 -12.41
CA GLN A 17 -13.19 0.74 -12.65
C GLN A 17 -13.75 0.80 -14.07
N SER A 18 -13.73 1.96 -14.72
CA SER A 18 -14.14 2.11 -16.12
C SER A 18 -13.02 1.78 -17.12
N GLY A 19 -11.86 1.30 -16.65
CA GLY A 19 -10.70 0.98 -17.50
C GLY A 19 -9.85 2.19 -17.92
N ASP A 20 -10.16 3.39 -17.44
CA ASP A 20 -9.39 4.61 -17.72
C ASP A 20 -8.19 4.71 -16.76
N LEU A 21 -7.24 3.78 -16.93
CA LEU A 21 -6.15 3.54 -15.98
C LEU A 21 -5.18 4.71 -15.87
N LEU A 22 -4.86 5.39 -16.98
CA LEU A 22 -3.93 6.52 -16.95
C LEU A 22 -4.54 7.72 -16.22
N GLU A 23 -5.81 8.04 -16.47
CA GLU A 23 -6.48 9.10 -15.73
C GLU A 23 -6.69 8.72 -14.26
N ALA A 24 -7.02 7.46 -13.97
CA ALA A 24 -7.06 6.96 -12.60
C ALA A 24 -5.73 7.17 -11.88
N ALA A 25 -4.62 6.83 -12.52
CA ALA A 25 -3.27 6.99 -11.98
C ALA A 25 -2.92 8.47 -11.73
N ASN A 26 -3.28 9.37 -12.66
CA ASN A 26 -3.13 10.82 -12.49
C ASN A 26 -3.92 11.31 -11.26
N ARG A 27 -5.17 10.87 -11.09
CA ARG A 27 -6.03 11.27 -9.97
C ARG A 27 -5.56 10.72 -8.64
N TYR A 28 -5.09 9.47 -8.60
CA TYR A 28 -4.45 8.91 -7.41
C TYR A 28 -3.18 9.66 -7.05
N THR A 29 -2.34 10.02 -8.04
CA THR A 29 -1.14 10.84 -7.82
C THR A 29 -1.51 12.20 -7.22
N ALA A 30 -2.51 12.89 -7.78
CA ALA A 30 -2.98 14.16 -7.25
C ALA A 30 -3.54 14.02 -5.81
N ALA A 31 -4.29 12.95 -5.55
CA ALA A 31 -4.77 12.66 -4.19
C ALA A 31 -3.61 12.43 -3.22
N ALA A 32 -2.55 11.74 -3.65
CA ALA A 32 -1.37 11.52 -2.82
C ALA A 32 -0.67 12.83 -2.42
N HIS A 33 -0.49 13.76 -3.37
CA HIS A 33 0.04 15.09 -3.07
C HIS A 33 -0.84 15.87 -2.09
N GLU A 34 -2.17 15.81 -2.26
CA GLU A 34 -3.10 16.48 -1.34
C GLU A 34 -3.12 15.85 0.05
N TYR A 35 -2.89 14.54 0.16
CA TYR A 35 -2.76 13.86 1.45
C TYR A 35 -1.44 14.19 2.15
N ALA A 36 -0.33 14.14 1.42
CA ALA A 36 1.00 14.48 1.92
C ALA A 36 1.09 15.97 2.31
N GLY A 37 0.35 16.83 1.61
CA GLY A 37 0.39 18.27 1.81
C GLY A 37 1.76 18.84 1.50
N THR A 38 2.11 19.95 2.16
CA THR A 38 3.45 20.52 2.06
C THR A 38 4.36 19.82 3.06
N VAL A 39 5.35 19.08 2.56
CA VAL A 39 6.43 18.52 3.37
C VAL A 39 7.57 19.54 3.40
N THR A 40 7.98 19.97 4.59
CA THR A 40 9.15 20.83 4.81
C THR A 40 10.03 20.22 5.90
N GLU A 41 11.24 20.76 6.09
CA GLU A 41 12.14 20.36 7.19
C GLU A 41 11.49 20.46 8.59
N HIS A 42 10.44 21.27 8.75
CA HIS A 42 9.76 21.50 10.03
C HIS A 42 8.32 21.00 10.07
N VAL A 43 7.78 20.51 8.94
CA VAL A 43 6.39 20.08 8.82
C VAL A 43 6.35 18.78 8.04
N PHE A 44 6.16 17.69 8.78
CA PHE A 44 5.89 16.38 8.20
C PHE A 44 4.40 16.04 8.34
N PRO A 45 3.77 15.44 7.32
CA PRO A 45 2.39 14.97 7.45
C PRO A 45 2.27 13.97 8.60
N GLY A 46 1.21 14.10 9.39
CA GLY A 46 0.87 13.09 10.38
C GLY A 46 0.61 11.72 9.75
N SER A 47 0.73 10.67 10.56
CA SER A 47 0.57 9.26 10.17
C SER A 47 -0.56 9.00 9.18
N ASP A 48 -1.79 9.41 9.53
CA ASP A 48 -2.98 9.16 8.73
C ASP A 48 -2.88 9.76 7.32
N SER A 49 -2.23 10.91 7.19
CA SER A 49 -2.00 11.59 5.92
C SER A 49 -0.95 10.84 5.08
N THR A 50 0.17 10.43 5.70
CA THR A 50 1.22 9.64 5.06
C THR A 50 0.68 8.29 4.56
N VAL A 51 -0.06 7.55 5.40
CA VAL A 51 -0.71 6.28 5.01
C VAL A 51 -1.66 6.48 3.83
N ALA A 52 -2.45 7.54 3.85
CA ALA A 52 -3.38 7.83 2.76
C ALA A 52 -2.65 8.17 1.46
N ALA A 53 -1.55 8.92 1.54
CA ALA A 53 -0.70 9.23 0.40
C ALA A 53 -0.04 7.99 -0.19
N LEU A 54 0.58 7.14 0.62
CA LEU A 54 1.20 5.88 0.16
C LEU A 54 0.16 4.93 -0.43
N GLY A 55 -1.00 4.78 0.20
CA GLY A 55 -2.09 3.96 -0.35
C GLY A 55 -2.58 4.46 -1.71
N ALA A 56 -2.61 5.78 -1.93
CA ALA A 56 -2.91 6.36 -3.23
C ALA A 56 -1.77 6.13 -4.24
N LEU A 57 -0.50 6.25 -3.82
CA LEU A 57 0.66 5.97 -4.69
C LEU A 57 0.73 4.51 -5.13
N LEU A 58 0.49 3.53 -4.24
CA LEU A 58 0.37 2.10 -4.60
C LEU A 58 -0.68 1.88 -5.69
N SER A 59 -1.83 2.55 -5.57
CA SER A 59 -2.90 2.46 -6.57
C SER A 59 -2.49 3.13 -7.88
N ALA A 60 -1.83 4.29 -7.83
CA ALA A 60 -1.36 5.02 -9.01
C ALA A 60 -0.30 4.24 -9.79
N THR A 61 0.74 3.75 -9.11
CA THR A 61 1.86 3.01 -9.71
C THR A 61 1.39 1.72 -10.34
N THR A 62 0.45 1.02 -9.70
CA THR A 62 -0.18 -0.19 -10.27
C THR A 62 -1.00 0.15 -11.52
N CYS A 63 -1.77 1.24 -11.52
CA CYS A 63 -2.50 1.67 -12.72
C CYS A 63 -1.55 2.06 -13.88
N TYR A 64 -0.47 2.80 -13.60
CA TYR A 64 0.54 3.12 -14.61
C TYR A 64 1.22 1.85 -15.15
N ARG A 65 1.52 0.88 -14.28
CA ARG A 65 2.13 -0.40 -14.67
C ARG A 65 1.22 -1.16 -15.62
N ILE A 66 -0.04 -1.34 -15.28
CA ILE A 66 -1.02 -2.01 -16.15
C ILE A 66 -1.17 -1.24 -17.48
N GLY A 67 -1.15 0.09 -17.44
CA GLY A 67 -1.18 0.94 -18.62
C GLY A 67 0.13 1.00 -19.43
N GLY A 68 1.19 0.30 -19.02
CA GLY A 68 2.48 0.25 -19.70
C GLY A 68 3.37 1.49 -19.55
N ASP A 69 3.01 2.46 -18.69
CA ASP A 69 3.77 3.70 -18.48
C ASP A 69 4.90 3.50 -17.46
N THR A 70 5.96 2.81 -17.91
CA THR A 70 7.09 2.40 -17.05
C THR A 70 7.77 3.60 -16.38
N PHE A 71 7.91 4.73 -17.08
CA PHE A 71 8.54 5.93 -16.51
C PHE A 71 7.74 6.47 -15.33
N ARG A 72 6.42 6.64 -15.49
CA ARG A 72 5.58 7.12 -14.38
C ARG A 72 5.46 6.10 -13.26
N THR A 73 5.44 4.80 -13.56
CA THR A 73 5.50 3.75 -12.53
C THR A 73 6.74 3.91 -11.66
N GLN A 74 7.94 3.98 -12.26
CA GLN A 74 9.18 4.15 -11.50
C GLN A 74 9.17 5.43 -10.69
N ASN A 75 8.87 6.57 -11.33
CA ASN A 75 8.89 7.86 -10.66
C ASN A 75 7.92 7.95 -9.47
N ARG A 76 6.72 7.36 -9.57
CA ARG A 76 5.77 7.35 -8.46
C ARG A 76 6.11 6.33 -7.38
N CYS A 77 6.76 5.23 -7.73
CA CYS A 77 7.33 4.33 -6.73
C CYS A 77 8.44 5.03 -5.95
N ASP A 78 9.36 5.74 -6.61
CA ASP A 78 10.43 6.51 -5.96
C ASP A 78 9.86 7.55 -4.99
N LEU A 79 8.83 8.30 -5.42
CA LEU A 79 8.16 9.26 -4.55
C LEU A 79 7.57 8.61 -3.29
N GLY A 80 6.94 7.43 -3.45
CA GLY A 80 6.38 6.70 -2.31
C GLY A 80 7.46 6.14 -1.38
N ILE A 81 8.57 5.65 -1.93
CA ILE A 81 9.70 5.12 -1.15
C ILE A 81 10.30 6.25 -0.31
N VAL A 82 10.62 7.39 -0.93
CA VAL A 82 11.15 8.56 -0.21
C VAL A 82 10.19 9.02 0.88
N LEU A 83 8.88 9.06 0.60
CA LEU A 83 7.89 9.45 1.61
C LEU A 83 7.84 8.49 2.80
N ALA A 84 7.98 7.18 2.57
CA ALA A 84 8.03 6.18 3.63
C ALA A 84 9.34 6.26 4.43
N GLU A 85 10.49 6.39 3.76
CA GLU A 85 11.82 6.53 4.37
C GLU A 85 11.90 7.78 5.26
N GLU A 86 11.43 8.93 4.78
CA GLU A 86 11.40 10.16 5.58
C GLU A 86 10.45 10.04 6.78
N TYR A 87 9.35 9.28 6.66
CA TYR A 87 8.46 9.05 7.79
C TYR A 87 9.05 8.09 8.83
N ILE A 88 9.82 7.08 8.40
CA ILE A 88 10.61 6.22 9.31
C ILE A 88 11.59 7.10 10.10
N LYS A 89 12.36 7.94 9.42
CA LYS A 89 13.29 8.87 10.05
C LYS A 89 12.59 9.81 11.04
N TYR A 90 11.45 10.37 10.65
CA TYR A 90 10.64 11.21 11.54
C TYR A 90 10.22 10.48 12.82
N ILE A 91 9.80 9.21 12.72
CA ILE A 91 9.47 8.38 13.88
C ILE A 91 10.70 8.09 14.75
N GLU A 92 11.87 7.86 14.16
CA GLU A 92 13.11 7.59 14.90
C GLU A 92 13.63 8.82 15.65
N GLU A 93 13.42 10.01 15.10
CA GLU A 93 13.80 11.28 15.72
C GLU A 93 12.77 11.81 16.73
N THR A 94 11.55 11.26 16.73
CA THR A 94 10.48 11.64 17.64
C THR A 94 10.45 10.70 18.86
N ASP A 95 10.47 11.28 20.06
CA ASP A 95 10.24 10.53 21.30
C ASP A 95 8.77 10.10 21.35
N LEU A 96 8.49 8.87 20.90
CA LEU A 96 7.16 8.27 20.93
C LEU A 96 7.00 7.46 22.22
N ASP A 97 5.81 7.54 22.81
CA ASP A 97 5.47 6.78 24.02
C ASP A 97 5.74 5.27 23.82
N GLU A 98 6.27 4.61 24.84
CA GLU A 98 6.66 3.19 24.83
C GLU A 98 5.47 2.27 24.48
N ASN A 99 4.24 2.74 24.68
CA ASN A 99 2.99 2.02 24.36
C ASN A 99 2.38 2.36 22.99
N SER A 100 3.05 3.17 22.16
CA SER A 100 2.44 3.78 20.97
C SER A 100 2.33 2.88 19.72
N PHE A 101 2.52 1.56 19.84
CA PHE A 101 2.64 0.62 18.71
C PHE A 101 3.66 1.09 17.65
N ALA A 102 4.62 1.95 18.03
CA ALA A 102 5.55 2.59 17.12
C ALA A 102 6.38 1.57 16.33
N ASP A 103 6.82 0.49 16.99
CA ASP A 103 7.61 -0.56 16.34
C ASP A 103 6.83 -1.29 15.25
N PHE A 104 5.57 -1.67 15.50
CA PHE A 104 4.72 -2.26 14.47
C PHE A 104 4.48 -1.29 13.30
N ARG A 105 4.33 0.01 13.59
CA ARG A 105 4.21 1.02 12.53
C ARG A 105 5.49 1.15 11.71
N ARG A 106 6.69 1.04 12.32
CA ARG A 106 7.98 1.00 11.61
C ARG A 106 8.01 -0.14 10.60
N GLY A 107 7.58 -1.35 11.01
CA GLY A 107 7.48 -2.50 10.10
C GLY A 107 6.59 -2.22 8.88
N ALA A 108 5.47 -1.52 9.09
CA ALA A 108 4.51 -1.24 8.02
C ALA A 108 5.08 -0.29 6.95
N TRP A 109 5.95 0.65 7.33
CA TRP A 109 6.60 1.54 6.37
C TRP A 109 7.60 0.78 5.49
N SER A 110 8.37 -0.14 6.07
CA SER A 110 9.22 -1.06 5.30
C SER A 110 8.39 -1.97 4.38
N GLU A 111 7.21 -2.41 4.82
CA GLU A 111 6.26 -3.12 3.96
C GLU A 111 5.78 -2.28 2.76
N PHE A 112 5.47 -0.99 2.95
CA PHE A 112 5.11 -0.09 1.83
C PHE A 112 6.27 0.04 0.83
N ILE A 113 7.51 0.15 1.32
CA ILE A 113 8.71 0.20 0.47
C ILE A 113 8.82 -1.12 -0.33
N GLY A 114 8.63 -2.26 0.32
CA GLY A 114 8.61 -3.57 -0.34
C GLY A 114 7.55 -3.66 -1.45
N ASP A 115 6.33 -3.22 -1.18
CA ASP A 115 5.23 -3.22 -2.16
C ASP A 115 5.54 -2.29 -3.36
N LEU A 116 6.08 -1.09 -3.10
CA LEU A 116 6.45 -0.14 -4.15
C LEU A 116 7.62 -0.66 -5.01
N ARG A 117 8.64 -1.26 -4.40
CA ARG A 117 9.77 -1.89 -5.11
C ARG A 117 9.29 -3.09 -5.94
N THR A 118 8.35 -3.88 -5.42
CA THR A 118 7.72 -5.00 -6.15
C THR A 118 6.94 -4.50 -7.36
N ILE A 119 6.14 -3.44 -7.22
CA ILE A 119 5.42 -2.81 -8.33
C ILE A 119 6.41 -2.31 -9.40
N ALA A 120 7.51 -1.69 -8.96
CA ALA A 120 8.59 -1.21 -9.82
C ALA A 120 9.52 -2.33 -10.36
N ARG A 121 9.28 -3.60 -10.03
CA ARG A 121 10.12 -4.74 -10.43
C ARG A 121 11.60 -4.55 -10.06
N ARG A 122 11.87 -4.08 -8.85
CA ARG A 122 13.24 -3.94 -8.33
C ARG A 122 13.64 -5.17 -7.54
N ASP A 123 14.88 -5.62 -7.75
CA ASP A 123 15.42 -6.83 -7.13
C ASP A 123 15.63 -6.68 -5.61
N ASP A 124 15.67 -5.45 -5.10
CA ASP A 124 15.84 -5.11 -3.69
C ASP A 124 14.52 -5.00 -2.91
N ALA A 125 13.39 -5.39 -3.51
CA ALA A 125 12.11 -5.48 -2.81
C ALA A 125 12.17 -6.45 -1.62
N LYS A 126 12.90 -7.56 -1.78
CA LYS A 126 13.08 -8.57 -0.72
C LYS A 126 13.71 -7.97 0.54
N THR A 127 14.71 -7.11 0.39
CA THR A 127 15.39 -6.47 1.51
C THR A 127 14.41 -5.67 2.38
N ALA A 128 13.53 -4.88 1.75
CA ALA A 128 12.53 -4.10 2.50
C ALA A 128 11.52 -4.99 3.25
N TYR A 129 11.13 -6.14 2.67
CA TYR A 129 10.31 -7.11 3.38
C TYR A 129 11.06 -7.81 4.52
N ASP A 130 12.34 -8.15 4.34
CA ASP A 130 13.17 -8.72 5.39
C ASP A 130 13.33 -7.72 6.56
N ASP A 131 13.49 -6.43 6.27
CA ASP A 131 13.54 -5.36 7.27
C ASP A 131 12.22 -5.27 8.05
N ALA A 132 11.07 -5.32 7.35
CA ALA A 132 9.76 -5.34 8.00
C ALA A 132 9.61 -6.55 8.95
N ILE A 133 9.97 -7.75 8.48
CA ILE A 133 9.94 -8.98 9.29
C ILE A 133 10.84 -8.85 10.53
N ALA A 134 12.05 -8.32 10.38
CA ALA A 134 12.97 -8.13 11.48
C ALA A 134 12.40 -7.18 12.54
N ILE A 135 11.77 -6.08 12.11
CA ILE A 135 11.12 -5.13 13.00
C ILE A 135 9.96 -5.78 13.76
N TYR A 136 9.07 -6.52 13.06
CA TYR A 136 7.95 -7.19 13.71
C TYR A 136 8.41 -8.22 14.74
N ARG A 137 9.43 -9.02 14.41
CA ARG A 137 10.01 -10.00 15.34
C ARG A 137 10.65 -9.33 16.56
N ALA A 138 11.34 -8.21 16.38
CA ALA A 138 11.90 -7.45 17.49
C ALA A 138 10.80 -6.84 18.39
N ALA A 139 9.64 -6.50 17.81
CA ALA A 139 8.47 -5.97 18.51
C ALA A 139 7.59 -7.04 19.19
N GLY A 140 7.95 -8.33 19.09
CA GLY A 140 7.21 -9.45 19.70
C GLY A 140 6.35 -10.28 18.74
N ASP A 141 6.27 -9.91 17.46
CA ASP A 141 5.58 -10.63 16.38
C ASP A 141 4.13 -11.04 16.71
N GLU A 142 3.28 -10.03 16.92
CA GLU A 142 1.87 -10.24 17.24
C GLU A 142 1.02 -10.73 16.05
N LYS A 143 -0.23 -11.13 16.31
CA LYS A 143 -1.16 -11.48 15.24
C LYS A 143 -1.48 -10.28 14.35
N PHE A 144 -1.45 -10.48 13.03
CA PHE A 144 -1.73 -9.45 12.02
C PHE A 144 -3.15 -8.84 12.12
N VAL A 145 -4.10 -9.55 12.74
CA VAL A 145 -5.45 -9.03 13.02
C VAL A 145 -5.44 -7.80 13.94
N PHE A 146 -4.41 -7.63 14.77
CA PHE A 146 -4.23 -6.43 15.58
C PHE A 146 -3.64 -5.25 14.79
N GLY A 147 -3.32 -5.45 13.52
CA GLY A 147 -2.82 -4.42 12.63
C GLY A 147 -3.85 -3.32 12.37
N GLU A 148 -3.55 -2.12 12.86
CA GLU A 148 -4.34 -0.93 12.58
C GLU A 148 -3.83 -0.15 11.37
N LYS A 149 -4.63 0.83 10.92
CA LYS A 149 -4.26 1.94 10.02
C LYS A 149 -3.36 1.55 8.84
N GLU A 150 -2.03 1.66 8.99
CA GLU A 150 -1.02 1.28 7.99
C GLU A 150 -1.27 -0.14 7.46
N HIS A 151 -1.42 -1.11 8.35
CA HIS A 151 -1.61 -2.53 8.03
C HIS A 151 -2.94 -2.78 7.35
N MET A 152 -4.01 -2.13 7.83
CA MET A 152 -5.33 -2.19 7.16
C MET A 152 -5.25 -1.67 5.73
N ARG A 153 -4.39 -0.67 5.46
CA ARG A 153 -4.16 -0.14 4.10
C ARG A 153 -3.39 -1.13 3.23
N LEU A 154 -2.34 -1.76 3.76
CA LEU A 154 -1.57 -2.79 3.06
C LEU A 154 -2.45 -4.01 2.71
N ALA A 155 -3.23 -4.51 3.68
CA ALA A 155 -4.20 -5.58 3.46
C ALA A 155 -5.26 -5.17 2.42
N ALA A 156 -5.78 -3.94 2.50
CA ALA A 156 -6.75 -3.43 1.53
C ALA A 156 -6.19 -3.34 0.11
N PHE A 157 -4.90 -3.03 -0.05
CA PHE A 157 -4.24 -3.01 -1.34
C PHE A 157 -4.15 -4.43 -1.93
N LEU A 158 -3.65 -5.41 -1.18
CA LEU A 158 -3.56 -6.81 -1.66
C LEU A 158 -4.94 -7.39 -1.99
N ARG A 159 -5.95 -7.16 -1.12
CA ARG A 159 -7.36 -7.51 -1.42
C ARG A 159 -7.83 -6.85 -2.73
N GLY A 160 -7.47 -5.59 -2.95
CA GLY A 160 -7.81 -4.84 -4.15
C GLY A 160 -7.20 -5.44 -5.42
N VAL A 161 -5.94 -5.88 -5.36
CA VAL A 161 -5.26 -6.57 -6.46
C VAL A 161 -5.95 -7.89 -6.76
N ARG A 162 -6.13 -8.78 -5.77
CA ARG A 162 -6.81 -10.08 -5.94
C ARG A 162 -8.24 -9.95 -6.47
N ARG A 163 -9.03 -9.04 -5.91
CA ARG A 163 -10.39 -8.75 -6.42
C ARG A 163 -10.38 -8.20 -7.84
N GLY A 164 -9.32 -7.49 -8.22
CA GLY A 164 -9.09 -7.01 -9.58
C GLY A 164 -8.95 -8.13 -10.60
N LEU A 165 -8.39 -9.26 -10.18
CA LEU A 165 -8.27 -10.50 -10.95
C LEU A 165 -9.54 -11.36 -10.93
N GLY A 166 -10.59 -10.90 -10.24
CA GLY A 166 -11.80 -11.69 -10.04
C GLY A 166 -11.61 -12.89 -9.10
N HIS A 167 -10.52 -12.93 -8.33
CA HIS A 167 -10.32 -13.99 -7.35
C HIS A 167 -11.35 -13.87 -6.23
N ASP A 168 -12.00 -14.99 -5.91
CA ASP A 168 -12.65 -15.12 -4.62
C ASP A 168 -11.58 -15.05 -3.52
N ILE A 169 -11.89 -14.33 -2.44
CA ILE A 169 -10.97 -14.16 -1.31
C ILE A 169 -11.64 -14.86 -0.12
N PRO A 170 -11.20 -16.09 0.22
CA PRO A 170 -11.70 -16.83 1.37
C PRO A 170 -11.70 -15.98 2.65
N GLN A 171 -12.67 -16.20 3.53
CA GLN A 171 -12.80 -15.44 4.79
C GLN A 171 -11.58 -15.63 5.73
N ASP A 172 -10.88 -16.73 5.60
CA ASP A 172 -9.67 -17.09 6.34
C ASP A 172 -8.37 -16.64 5.63
N ALA A 173 -8.45 -15.97 4.48
CA ALA A 173 -7.27 -15.43 3.81
C ALA A 173 -6.56 -14.39 4.72
N PRO A 174 -5.21 -14.36 4.78
CA PRO A 174 -4.45 -13.44 5.63
C PRO A 174 -4.89 -11.97 5.50
N GLU A 175 -5.14 -11.52 4.27
CA GLU A 175 -5.57 -10.15 4.00
C GLU A 175 -7.01 -9.86 4.43
N GLN A 176 -7.81 -10.82 4.86
CA GLN A 176 -9.10 -10.57 5.52
C GLN A 176 -8.94 -10.32 7.04
N GLN A 177 -7.73 -10.49 7.58
CA GLN A 177 -7.42 -10.34 8.99
C GLN A 177 -8.34 -11.18 9.90
N PRO A 178 -8.43 -12.51 9.68
CA PRO A 178 -9.22 -13.37 10.55
C PRO A 178 -8.61 -13.39 11.97
N TRP A 179 -9.43 -13.66 12.98
CA TRP A 179 -9.01 -13.68 14.38
C TRP A 179 -7.88 -14.69 14.67
N ASP A 180 -7.95 -15.84 14.01
CA ASP A 180 -6.91 -16.88 14.04
C ASP A 180 -5.98 -16.82 12.82
N GLY A 181 -5.78 -15.60 12.31
CA GLY A 181 -4.86 -15.30 11.22
C GLY A 181 -3.39 -15.35 11.61
N PRO A 182 -2.51 -15.08 10.63
CA PRO A 182 -1.07 -15.19 10.80
C PRO A 182 -0.50 -14.11 11.73
N LEU A 183 0.75 -14.31 12.15
CA LEU A 183 1.58 -13.27 12.74
C LEU A 183 1.93 -12.20 11.70
N PHE A 184 2.44 -11.04 12.14
CA PHE A 184 2.90 -9.99 11.22
C PHE A 184 4.00 -10.51 10.30
N SER A 185 5.01 -11.23 10.81
CA SER A 185 6.09 -11.75 9.96
C SER A 185 5.59 -12.73 8.90
N GLU A 186 4.67 -13.63 9.27
CA GLU A 186 4.02 -14.57 8.36
C GLU A 186 3.15 -13.86 7.30
N TRP A 187 2.45 -12.78 7.69
CA TRP A 187 1.73 -11.92 6.74
C TRP A 187 2.68 -11.31 5.70
N VAL A 188 3.83 -10.78 6.13
CA VAL A 188 4.82 -10.19 5.21
C VAL A 188 5.39 -11.24 4.28
N GLU A 189 5.70 -12.45 4.77
CA GLU A 189 6.17 -13.57 3.95
C GLU A 189 5.13 -13.96 2.89
N TYR A 190 3.87 -14.16 3.30
CA TYR A 190 2.76 -14.44 2.39
C TYR A 190 2.61 -13.36 1.31
N LYS A 191 2.65 -12.08 1.69
CA LYS A 191 2.53 -10.97 0.73
C LYS A 191 3.71 -10.91 -0.23
N ARG A 192 4.95 -11.09 0.28
CA ARG A 192 6.18 -11.09 -0.52
C ARG A 192 6.15 -12.18 -1.60
N GLU A 193 5.61 -13.35 -1.28
CA GLU A 193 5.52 -14.49 -2.19
C GLU A 193 4.39 -14.34 -3.22
N THR A 194 3.26 -13.74 -2.83
CA THR A 194 2.06 -13.69 -3.68
C THR A 194 1.94 -12.43 -4.52
N LEU A 195 2.33 -11.26 -4.00
CA LEU A 195 2.12 -9.97 -4.67
C LEU A 195 2.81 -9.88 -6.05
N PRO A 196 4.05 -10.36 -6.27
CA PRO A 196 4.70 -10.26 -7.58
C PRO A 196 3.90 -10.94 -8.70
N ASP A 197 3.43 -12.16 -8.46
CA ASP A 197 2.69 -12.96 -9.44
C ASP A 197 1.32 -12.34 -9.72
N LEU A 198 0.62 -11.90 -8.68
CA LEU A 198 -0.67 -11.19 -8.82
C LEU A 198 -0.53 -9.91 -9.64
N LEU A 199 0.56 -9.16 -9.49
CA LEU A 199 0.81 -7.95 -10.29
C LEU A 199 1.15 -8.27 -11.74
N VAL A 200 1.85 -9.38 -12.01
CA VAL A 200 2.11 -9.85 -13.38
C VAL A 200 0.80 -10.27 -14.06
N GLU A 201 -0.04 -11.02 -13.35
CA GLU A 201 -1.35 -11.43 -13.86
C GLU A 201 -2.25 -10.23 -14.13
N LEU A 202 -2.29 -9.26 -13.20
CA LEU A 202 -3.14 -8.08 -13.33
C LEU A 202 -2.68 -7.16 -14.47
N GLU A 203 -1.37 -7.08 -14.69
CA GLU A 203 -0.79 -6.40 -15.86
C GLU A 203 -1.15 -7.10 -17.17
N ALA A 204 -1.06 -8.43 -17.22
CA ALA A 204 -1.46 -9.22 -18.39
C ALA A 204 -2.97 -9.08 -18.69
N GLN A 205 -3.81 -8.93 -17.66
CA GLN A 205 -5.23 -8.64 -17.80
C GLN A 205 -5.50 -7.27 -18.43
N GLY A 206 -4.58 -6.31 -18.32
CA GLY A 206 -4.70 -4.97 -18.92
C GLY A 206 -5.79 -4.08 -18.33
N THR A 207 -6.52 -4.54 -17.30
CA THR A 207 -7.59 -3.82 -16.62
C THR A 207 -7.58 -4.12 -15.14
N TRP A 208 -8.11 -3.19 -14.32
CA TRP A 208 -8.25 -3.39 -12.88
C TRP A 208 -9.67 -3.04 -12.41
N PRO A 209 -10.67 -3.89 -12.70
CA PRO A 209 -12.07 -3.59 -12.40
C PRO A 209 -12.38 -3.59 -10.89
N ARG A 210 -13.62 -3.21 -10.54
CA ARG A 210 -14.21 -3.58 -9.25
C ARG A 210 -14.61 -5.07 -9.36
N PRO A 211 -14.48 -5.87 -8.31
CA PRO A 211 -15.22 -7.13 -8.27
C PRO A 211 -16.72 -6.80 -8.43
N ILE A 212 -17.39 -7.57 -9.28
CA ILE A 212 -18.85 -7.52 -9.40
C ILE A 212 -19.39 -7.99 -8.04
N ASP A 213 -20.17 -7.16 -7.35
CA ASP A 213 -20.92 -7.62 -6.18
C ASP A 213 -22.00 -8.57 -6.72
N PRO A 214 -21.98 -9.88 -6.37
CA PRO A 214 -22.94 -10.86 -6.90
C PRO A 214 -24.39 -10.57 -6.48
N GLU A 215 -24.62 -9.59 -5.59
CA GLU A 215 -25.95 -9.15 -5.14
C GLU A 215 -26.52 -7.95 -5.91
N THR A 216 -25.91 -7.54 -7.03
CA THR A 216 -26.37 -6.40 -7.85
C THR A 216 -26.86 -6.75 -9.26
N GLU A 217 -27.15 -8.02 -9.54
CA GLU A 217 -27.88 -8.46 -10.75
C GLU A 217 -29.33 -8.88 -10.44
#